data_AF-Q7VC30-F1
#
_entry.id   AF-Q7VC30-F1
#
_cell.length_a   1.000
_cell.length_b   1.000
_cell.length_c   1.000
_cell.angle_alpha   90.00
_cell.angle_beta   90.00
_cell.angle_gamma   90.00
#
_symmetry.space_group_name_H-M   'P 1'
#
loop_
_entity.id
_entity.type
_entity.pdbx_description
1 polymer ?
#
loop_
_entity_poly.entity_id
_entity_poly.type
_entity_poly.pdbx_seq_one_letter_code
_entity_poly.pdbx_strand_id
1 'polypeptide(L)'
;MYRKKTLSILILLISIIGSGCNIISRKGTSENVKQLGTVEISITETIEVTISCNQNNIQTYLDKGWQIVSSSITEVPCSWKTTKANNKCNIKTDKGCSIIVPDIIGEKTTYILSKKVKTNKKATKK
;
A
#
# COMPACT_ATOMS: atom_id res chain seq x y z
N MET A 1 30.15 -45.95 -4.27
CA MET A 1 29.93 -44.52 -3.93
C MET A 1 28.42 -44.27 -3.90
N TYR A 2 27.84 -44.12 -2.71
CA TYR A 2 27.23 -42.88 -2.21
C TYR A 2 26.03 -42.41 -3.04
N ARG A 3 24.82 -42.21 -2.50
CA ARG A 3 24.29 -42.45 -1.16
C ARG A 3 22.77 -42.22 -1.30
N LYS A 4 21.97 -43.15 -0.79
CA LYS A 4 20.56 -42.91 -0.43
C LYS A 4 20.55 -41.80 0.65
N LYS A 5 20.50 -40.52 0.25
CA LYS A 5 20.53 -39.36 1.17
C LYS A 5 19.62 -38.19 0.79
N THR A 6 18.69 -38.38 -0.14
CA THR A 6 17.75 -37.29 -0.52
C THR A 6 16.40 -37.37 0.19
N LEU A 7 16.06 -38.49 0.84
CA LEU A 7 14.77 -38.61 1.55
C LEU A 7 14.79 -38.10 3.00
N SER A 8 15.98 -37.90 3.59
CA SER A 8 16.11 -37.52 5.01
C SER A 8 16.08 -36.00 5.25
N ILE A 9 16.11 -35.18 4.19
CA ILE A 9 16.15 -33.71 4.29
C ILE A 9 14.74 -33.11 4.46
N LEU A 10 13.68 -33.82 4.07
CA LEU A 10 12.31 -33.29 4.15
C LEU A 10 11.73 -33.28 5.59
N ILE A 11 12.29 -34.06 6.51
CA ILE A 11 11.74 -34.26 7.86
C ILE A 11 12.21 -33.18 8.87
N LEU A 12 13.23 -32.38 8.52
CA LEU A 12 13.83 -31.40 9.43
C LEU A 12 13.15 -30.00 9.43
N LEU A 13 12.15 -29.76 8.57
CA LEU A 13 11.52 -28.43 8.45
C LEU A 13 10.17 -28.27 9.18
N ILE A 14 9.64 -29.32 9.80
CA ILE A 14 8.28 -29.30 10.40
C ILE A 14 8.28 -28.91 11.90
N SER A 15 9.44 -28.75 12.56
CA SER A 15 9.49 -28.59 14.03
C SER A 15 9.47 -27.16 14.60
N ILE A 16 9.14 -26.11 13.83
CA ILE A 16 9.20 -24.71 14.33
C ILE A 16 7.81 -24.07 14.56
N ILE A 17 6.73 -24.86 14.62
CA ILE A 17 5.39 -24.33 14.94
C ILE A 17 4.98 -24.82 16.34
N GLY A 18 5.63 -24.30 17.38
CA GLY A 18 5.45 -24.80 18.75
C GLY A 18 5.72 -23.82 19.88
N SER A 19 5.64 -22.51 19.65
CA SER A 19 5.76 -21.50 20.71
C SER A 19 4.48 -20.66 20.76
N GLY A 20 3.40 -21.25 21.26
CA GLY A 20 2.21 -20.50 21.65
C GLY A 20 2.58 -19.49 22.76
N CYS A 21 2.13 -18.24 22.59
CA CYS A 21 2.25 -17.21 23.63
C CYS A 21 1.50 -17.66 24.89
N ASN A 22 2.19 -17.80 26.02
CA ASN A 22 1.55 -17.83 27.33
C ASN A 22 1.12 -16.41 27.70
N ILE A 23 -0.16 -16.07 27.53
CA ILE A 23 -0.74 -14.88 28.15
C ILE A 23 -0.91 -15.19 29.64
N ILE A 24 0.08 -14.81 30.44
CA ILE A 24 -0.06 -14.74 31.89
C ILE A 24 -1.01 -13.58 32.18
N SER A 25 -2.28 -13.90 32.40
CA SER A 25 -3.27 -12.94 32.90
C SER A 25 -3.03 -12.77 34.40
N ARG A 26 -2.16 -11.80 34.75
CA ARG A 26 -1.98 -11.36 36.13
C ARG A 26 -3.27 -10.67 36.55
N LYS A 27 -4.13 -11.36 37.32
CA LYS A 27 -5.21 -10.72 38.08
C LYS A 27 -4.56 -9.80 39.12
N GLY A 28 -4.38 -8.54 38.73
CA GLY A 28 -4.08 -7.44 39.62
C GLY A 28 -5.35 -7.02 40.36
N THR A 29 -5.25 -7.07 41.68
CA THR A 29 -6.23 -6.62 42.66
C THR A 29 -6.78 -5.22 42.34
N SER A 30 -8.09 -5.10 42.60
CA SER A 30 -8.86 -3.87 42.60
C SER A 30 -8.24 -2.79 43.49
N GLU A 31 -7.79 -1.70 42.87
CA GLU A 31 -7.72 -0.39 43.52
C GLU A 31 -8.67 0.58 42.80
N ASN A 32 -9.43 1.32 43.62
CA ASN A 32 -10.43 2.28 43.22
C ASN A 32 -9.78 3.43 42.42
N VAL A 33 -9.99 3.47 41.11
CA VAL A 33 -9.77 4.70 40.33
C VAL A 33 -11.12 5.25 39.90
N LYS A 34 -11.68 6.12 40.76
CA LYS A 34 -12.67 7.11 40.32
C LYS A 34 -11.94 8.18 39.50
N GLN A 35 -11.94 8.05 38.18
CA GLN A 35 -12.04 9.23 37.32
C GLN A 35 -12.55 8.82 35.93
N LEU A 36 -13.83 9.09 35.70
CA LEU A 36 -14.46 9.04 34.38
C LEU A 36 -13.97 10.25 33.59
N GLY A 37 -12.74 10.16 33.08
CA GLY A 37 -12.25 11.03 32.01
C GLY A 37 -12.63 10.40 30.68
N THR A 38 -13.31 11.16 29.82
CA THR A 38 -13.39 10.83 28.39
C THR A 38 -11.98 10.65 27.84
N VAL A 39 -11.58 9.41 27.59
CA VAL A 39 -10.31 9.13 26.90
C VAL A 39 -10.50 9.56 25.44
N GLU A 40 -9.98 10.73 25.07
CA GLU A 40 -9.93 11.16 23.68
C GLU A 40 -8.96 10.24 22.93
N ILE A 41 -9.47 9.22 22.24
CA ILE A 41 -8.68 8.37 21.36
C ILE A 41 -8.61 9.03 19.98
N SER A 42 -7.47 9.61 19.64
CA SER A 42 -7.17 10.08 18.28
C SER A 42 -6.58 8.96 17.44
N ILE A 43 -7.25 8.61 16.35
CA ILE A 43 -6.74 7.67 15.34
C ILE A 43 -6.12 8.49 14.22
N THR A 44 -4.96 8.10 13.71
CA THR A 44 -4.39 8.70 12.50
C THR A 44 -4.73 7.80 11.32
N GLU A 45 -5.47 8.35 10.36
CA GLU A 45 -5.73 7.70 9.07
C GLU A 45 -4.65 8.12 8.09
N THR A 46 -4.23 7.17 7.25
CA THR A 46 -3.23 7.39 6.20
C THR A 46 -3.78 6.89 4.88
N ILE A 47 -3.62 7.67 3.80
CA ILE A 47 -3.99 7.28 2.45
C ILE A 47 -2.85 7.57 1.48
N GLU A 48 -2.82 6.83 0.38
CA GLU A 48 -1.94 7.09 -0.75
C GLU A 48 -2.77 7.67 -1.90
N VAL A 49 -2.30 8.77 -2.48
CA VAL A 49 -2.92 9.44 -3.62
C VAL A 49 -1.89 9.58 -4.73
N THR A 50 -2.20 9.05 -5.90
CA THR A 50 -1.34 9.16 -7.08
C THR A 50 -1.99 10.09 -8.11
N ILE A 51 -1.22 11.06 -8.59
CA ILE A 51 -1.60 12.00 -9.64
C ILE A 51 -0.63 11.81 -10.80
N SER A 52 -1.16 11.45 -11.95
CA SER A 52 -0.38 11.27 -13.17
C SER A 52 -0.80 12.29 -14.22
N CYS A 53 0.16 12.74 -15.02
CA CYS A 53 -0.11 13.42 -16.28
C CYS A 53 -0.97 14.68 -16.15
N ASN A 54 -0.86 15.37 -15.00
CA ASN A 54 -1.62 16.60 -14.67
C ASN A 54 -3.15 16.45 -14.75
N GLN A 55 -3.69 15.23 -14.68
CA GLN A 55 -5.13 15.01 -14.82
C GLN A 55 -5.91 15.34 -13.52
N ASN A 56 -5.25 15.29 -12.37
CA ASN A 56 -5.87 15.50 -11.05
C ASN A 56 -5.08 16.52 -10.22
N ASN A 57 -5.71 17.10 -9.18
CA ASN A 57 -5.07 18.00 -8.23
C ASN A 57 -5.22 17.50 -6.78
N ILE A 58 -4.12 17.56 -6.03
CA ILE A 58 -4.05 17.20 -4.60
C ILE A 58 -4.87 18.14 -3.70
N GLN A 59 -5.20 19.35 -4.19
CA GLN A 59 -5.88 20.39 -3.44
C GLN A 59 -7.18 19.90 -2.77
N THR A 60 -7.95 19.05 -3.44
CA THR A 60 -9.21 18.48 -2.91
C THR A 60 -9.02 17.68 -1.60
N TYR A 61 -7.83 17.12 -1.38
CA TYR A 61 -7.48 16.44 -0.14
C TYR A 61 -7.00 17.44 0.92
N LEU A 62 -6.18 18.41 0.53
CA LEU A 62 -5.69 19.45 1.42
C LEU A 62 -6.84 20.26 2.02
N ASP A 63 -7.83 20.62 1.20
CA ASP A 63 -9.04 21.34 1.62
C ASP A 63 -9.88 20.54 2.62
N LYS A 64 -9.82 19.20 2.56
CA LYS A 64 -10.50 18.29 3.50
C LYS A 64 -9.68 18.07 4.79
N GLY A 65 -8.57 18.80 4.97
CA GLY A 65 -7.71 18.70 6.15
C GLY A 65 -6.78 17.49 6.15
N TRP A 66 -6.48 16.92 4.99
CA TRP A 66 -5.38 15.96 4.86
C TRP A 66 -4.04 16.70 4.83
N GLN A 67 -3.02 16.09 5.45
CA GLN A 67 -1.65 16.62 5.49
C GLN A 67 -0.72 15.72 4.70
N ILE A 68 0.15 16.32 3.87
CA ILE A 68 1.18 15.58 3.15
C ILE A 68 2.24 15.13 4.16
N VAL A 69 2.49 13.83 4.20
CA VAL A 69 3.56 13.20 4.98
C VAL A 69 4.81 13.07 4.12
N SER A 70 4.65 12.62 2.87
CA SER A 70 5.74 12.49 1.91
C SER A 70 5.20 12.52 0.47
N SER A 71 6.08 12.80 -0.48
CA SER A 71 5.79 12.75 -1.92
C SER A 71 6.96 12.21 -2.71
N SER A 72 6.68 11.47 -3.78
CA SER A 72 7.68 11.02 -4.75
C SER A 72 7.22 11.28 -6.18
N ILE A 73 8.15 11.62 -7.06
CA ILE A 73 7.89 11.91 -8.48
C ILE A 73 8.59 10.84 -9.33
N THR A 74 7.90 10.36 -10.34
CA THR A 74 8.41 9.38 -11.32
C THR A 74 7.87 9.70 -12.70
N GLU A 75 8.62 9.41 -13.76
CA GLU A 75 8.15 9.57 -15.13
C GLU A 75 7.29 8.38 -15.57
N VAL A 76 6.19 8.66 -16.29
CA VAL A 76 5.28 7.64 -16.83
C VAL A 76 4.75 8.04 -18.22
N PRO A 77 4.38 7.07 -19.08
CA PRO A 77 3.62 7.35 -20.30
C PRO A 77 2.23 7.93 -19.99
N CYS A 78 1.92 9.08 -20.54
CA CYS A 78 0.62 9.75 -20.43
C CYS A 78 -0.31 9.46 -21.61
N SER A 79 0.28 9.17 -22.77
CA SER A 79 -0.45 8.72 -23.94
C SER A 79 0.36 7.71 -24.73
N TRP A 80 -0.34 6.99 -25.59
CA TRP A 80 0.23 5.95 -26.43
C TRP A 80 -0.09 6.29 -27.89
N LYS A 81 0.89 6.08 -28.78
CA LYS A 81 0.68 6.21 -30.22
C LYS A 81 1.03 4.93 -30.94
N THR A 82 0.37 4.72 -32.05
CA THR A 82 0.67 3.65 -32.99
C THR A 82 1.73 4.12 -33.99
N THR A 83 2.79 3.33 -34.16
CA THR A 83 3.88 3.58 -35.12
C THR A 83 4.23 2.31 -35.89
N LYS A 84 5.12 2.44 -36.89
CA LYS A 84 5.60 1.29 -37.65
C LYS A 84 6.61 0.48 -36.84
N ALA A 85 6.47 -0.85 -36.87
CA ALA A 85 7.40 -1.80 -36.27
C ALA A 85 8.82 -1.68 -36.88
N ASN A 86 8.90 -1.40 -38.18
CA ASN A 86 10.14 -1.13 -38.88
C ASN A 86 9.91 -0.28 -40.13
N ASN A 87 10.99 0.26 -40.70
CA ASN A 87 10.93 1.16 -41.86
C ASN A 87 10.43 0.50 -43.15
N LYS A 88 10.45 -0.84 -43.23
CA LYS A 88 10.14 -1.61 -44.44
C LYS A 88 8.68 -2.05 -44.52
N CYS A 89 7.91 -1.91 -43.45
CA CYS A 89 6.52 -2.37 -43.41
C CYS A 89 5.51 -1.24 -43.68
N ASN A 90 4.35 -1.63 -44.21
CA ASN A 90 3.22 -0.76 -44.47
C ASN A 90 2.13 -0.96 -43.40
N ILE A 91 1.88 0.10 -42.64
CA ILE A 91 0.99 0.07 -41.47
C ILE A 91 -0.48 -0.22 -41.83
N LYS A 92 -0.90 0.04 -43.07
CA LYS A 92 -2.29 -0.16 -43.52
C LYS A 92 -2.54 -1.57 -44.06
N THR A 93 -1.53 -2.18 -44.66
CA THR A 93 -1.69 -3.44 -45.40
C THR A 93 -1.08 -4.63 -44.68
N ASP A 94 0.00 -4.42 -43.93
CA ASP A 94 0.81 -5.51 -43.39
C ASP A 94 0.38 -5.82 -41.96
N LYS A 95 -0.09 -7.05 -41.72
CA LYS A 95 -0.43 -7.53 -40.38
C LYS A 95 0.82 -7.49 -39.49
N GLY A 96 0.67 -6.98 -38.27
CA GLY A 96 1.77 -6.87 -37.31
C GLY A 96 2.75 -5.73 -37.57
N CYS A 97 2.52 -4.86 -38.56
CA CYS A 97 3.35 -3.68 -38.79
C CYS A 97 3.09 -2.54 -37.79
N SER A 98 1.97 -2.55 -37.08
CA SER A 98 1.62 -1.53 -36.07
C SER A 98 2.15 -1.93 -34.68
N ILE A 99 2.97 -1.08 -34.07
CA ILE A 99 3.37 -1.18 -32.66
C ILE A 99 2.86 0.03 -31.87
N ILE A 100 2.57 -0.19 -30.58
CA ILE A 100 2.17 0.87 -29.66
C ILE A 100 3.40 1.29 -28.86
N VAL A 101 3.69 2.59 -28.83
CA VAL A 101 4.80 3.18 -28.07
C VAL A 101 4.32 4.38 -27.28
N PRO A 102 5.00 4.76 -26.19
CA PRO A 102 4.71 6.01 -25.49
C PRO A 102 4.78 7.19 -26.47
N ASP A 103 3.75 8.04 -26.45
CA ASP A 103 3.72 9.26 -27.26
C ASP A 103 4.15 10.46 -26.43
N ILE A 104 3.44 10.69 -25.32
CA ILE A 104 3.73 11.75 -24.35
C ILE A 104 4.21 11.11 -23.06
N ILE A 105 5.38 11.52 -22.59
CA ILE A 105 5.88 11.21 -21.24
C ILE A 105 5.53 12.38 -20.33
N GLY A 106 5.11 12.08 -19.11
CA GLY A 106 4.85 13.09 -18.10
C GLY A 106 5.12 12.56 -16.69
N GLU A 107 4.86 13.42 -15.71
CA GLU A 107 5.14 13.13 -14.32
C GLU A 107 3.97 12.40 -13.64
N LYS A 108 4.33 11.46 -12.77
CA LYS A 108 3.47 10.84 -11.78
C LYS A 108 4.00 11.20 -10.40
N THR A 109 3.20 11.93 -9.64
CA THR A 109 3.47 12.23 -8.24
C THR A 109 2.61 11.34 -7.35
N THR A 110 3.24 10.60 -6.44
CA THR A 110 2.57 9.81 -5.41
C THR A 110 2.73 10.52 -4.07
N TYR A 111 1.62 10.81 -3.40
CA TYR A 111 1.55 11.46 -2.10
C TYR A 111 1.09 10.46 -1.04
N ILE A 112 1.78 10.44 0.10
CA ILE A 112 1.28 9.82 1.32
C ILE A 112 0.67 10.92 2.17
N LEU A 113 -0.63 10.80 2.46
CA LEU A 113 -1.38 11.78 3.24
C LEU A 113 -1.80 11.20 4.58
N SER A 114 -1.91 12.04 5.60
CA SER A 114 -2.43 11.65 6.91
C SER A 114 -3.49 12.63 7.43
N LYS A 115 -4.40 12.13 8.26
CA LYS A 115 -5.42 12.93 8.94
C LYS A 115 -5.73 12.35 10.31
N LYS A 116 -5.78 13.21 11.33
CA LYS A 116 -6.19 12.80 12.68
C LYS A 116 -7.73 12.80 12.78
N VAL A 117 -8.29 11.69 13.23
CA VAL A 117 -9.72 11.50 13.47
C VAL A 117 -9.95 11.27 14.96
N LYS A 118 -10.74 12.13 15.59
CA LYS A 118 -11.18 11.93 16.98
C LYS A 118 -12.29 10.88 17.00
N THR A 119 -12.08 9.78 17.73
CA THR A 119 -13.13 8.79 17.95
C THR A 119 -13.70 8.95 19.36
N ASN A 120 -14.97 9.37 19.44
CA ASN A 120 -15.72 9.35 20.69
C ASN A 120 -16.30 7.96 20.91
N LYS A 121 -15.48 7.02 21.41
CA LYS A 121 -16.02 5.74 21.86
C LYS A 121 -16.73 5.96 23.20
N LYS A 122 -18.07 6.06 23.19
CA LYS A 122 -18.87 5.82 24.39
C LYS A 122 -18.63 4.37 24.79
N ALA A 123 -17.95 4.16 25.91
CA ALA A 123 -17.77 2.84 26.49
C ALA A 123 -19.13 2.32 26.97
N THR A 124 -19.81 1.53 26.14
CA THR A 124 -21.01 0.79 26.56
C THR A 124 -20.55 -0.42 27.36
N LYS A 125 -20.62 -0.34 28.69
CA LYS A 125 -20.45 -1.49 29.58
C LYS A 125 -21.77 -2.28 29.58
N LYS A 126 -21.73 -3.55 29.16
CA LYS A 126 -22.81 -4.53 29.35
C LYS A 126 -22.59 -5.24 30.67
#